data_AF-A0A969HF25-F1
#
_entry.id   AF-A0A969HF25-F1
#
_cell.length_a   1.000
_cell.length_b   1.000
_cell.length_c   1.000
_cell.angle_alpha   90.00
_cell.angle_beta   90.00
_cell.angle_gamma   90.00
#
_symmetry.space_group_name_H-M   'P 1'
#
loop_
_entity.id
_entity.type
_entity.pdbx_description
1 polymer ?
#
loop_
_entity_poly.entity_id
_entity_poly.type
_entity_poly.pdbx_seq_one_letter_code
_entity_poly.pdbx_strand_id
1 'polypeptide(L)'
;MQPNCVESCPTGALTFGKRKDLLAEARGRIEADKTRPEEERKGYIDHIYGEKEVGGALQLYLSHVPFEKMGLPTLGETPLPTLTDVMNWSVPGIILGVGGLMTGTYFVRKDSDAHPEQKEA
;
A
#
# COMPACT_ATOMS: atom_id res chain seq x y z
N MET A 1 3.33 -3.20 -21.81
CA MET A 1 1.96 -3.74 -21.74
C MET A 1 1.10 -2.74 -20.99
N GLN A 2 -0.10 -2.46 -21.52
CA GLN A 2 -1.05 -1.52 -20.93
C GLN A 2 -2.25 -2.33 -20.38
N PRO A 3 -2.93 -1.86 -19.32
CA PRO A 3 -4.15 -2.48 -18.86
C PRO A 3 -5.27 -2.38 -19.90
N ASN A 4 -6.06 -3.43 -20.09
CA ASN A 4 -7.16 -3.44 -21.06
C ASN A 4 -8.18 -2.31 -20.83
N CYS A 5 -8.44 -1.93 -19.57
CA CYS A 5 -9.31 -0.79 -19.25
C CYS A 5 -8.79 0.54 -19.82
N VAL A 6 -7.47 0.69 -19.94
CA VAL A 6 -6.83 1.88 -20.52
C VAL A 6 -6.88 1.81 -22.05
N GLU A 7 -6.60 0.65 -22.62
CA GLU A 7 -6.66 0.43 -24.08
C GLU A 7 -8.07 0.60 -24.65
N SER A 8 -9.08 0.16 -23.89
CA SER A 8 -10.49 0.24 -24.28
C SER A 8 -11.14 1.60 -24.02
N CYS A 9 -10.45 2.55 -23.36
CA CYS A 9 -11.03 3.84 -23.00
C CYS A 9 -11.21 4.72 -24.25
N PRO A 10 -12.44 4.99 -24.73
CA PRO A 10 -12.65 5.70 -25.98
C PRO A 10 -12.34 7.19 -25.88
N THR A 11 -12.45 7.77 -24.68
CA THR A 11 -12.29 9.21 -24.43
C THR A 11 -10.90 9.58 -23.94
N GLY A 12 -10.01 8.61 -23.72
CA GLY A 12 -8.68 8.87 -23.15
C GLY A 12 -8.71 9.40 -21.71
N ALA A 13 -9.78 9.08 -20.96
CA ALA A 13 -9.90 9.45 -19.54
C ALA A 13 -8.91 8.67 -18.66
N LEU A 14 -8.58 7.43 -19.04
CA LEU A 14 -7.63 6.58 -18.35
C LEU A 14 -6.27 6.64 -19.04
N THR A 15 -5.20 6.72 -18.24
CA THR A 15 -3.82 6.76 -18.73
C THR A 15 -2.94 5.90 -17.82
N PHE A 16 -1.94 5.23 -18.41
CA PHE A 16 -1.04 4.33 -17.69
C PHE A 16 0.42 4.66 -18.00
N GLY A 17 1.26 4.64 -16.97
CA GLY A 17 2.66 5.02 -17.10
C GLY A 17 3.37 5.04 -15.76
N LYS A 18 4.55 5.66 -15.72
CA LYS A 18 5.29 5.85 -14.47
C LYS A 18 4.56 6.88 -13.61
N ARG A 19 4.46 6.61 -12.31
CA ARG A 19 3.77 7.49 -11.35
C ARG A 19 4.21 8.95 -11.44
N LYS A 20 5.52 9.20 -11.55
CA LYS A 20 6.07 10.56 -11.65
C LYS A 20 5.53 11.31 -12.88
N ASP A 21 5.46 10.62 -14.01
CA ASP A 21 5.00 11.20 -15.26
C ASP A 21 3.49 11.46 -15.21
N LEU A 22 2.72 10.53 -14.63
CA LEU A 22 1.28 10.70 -14.40
C LEU A 22 0.95 11.84 -13.43
N LEU A 23 1.76 12.05 -12.38
CA LEU A 23 1.58 13.19 -11.46
C LEU A 23 1.85 14.52 -12.17
N ALA A 24 2.91 14.59 -12.97
CA ALA A 24 3.22 15.77 -13.76
C ALA A 24 2.11 16.08 -14.77
N GLU A 25 1.60 15.04 -15.45
CA GLU A 25 0.48 15.16 -16.37
C GLU A 25 -0.80 15.59 -15.64
N ALA A 26 -1.12 15.00 -14.49
CA ALA A 26 -2.30 15.33 -13.71
C ALA A 26 -2.28 16.79 -13.23
N ARG A 27 -1.13 17.25 -12.71
CA ARG A 27 -0.94 18.68 -12.38
C ARG A 27 -1.07 19.56 -13.62
N GLY A 28 -0.45 19.17 -14.73
CA GLY A 28 -0.58 19.89 -16.00
C GLY A 28 -2.03 20.01 -16.48
N ARG A 29 -2.85 18.96 -16.33
CA ARG A 29 -4.28 18.97 -16.69
C ARG A 29 -5.08 19.94 -15.82
N ILE A 30 -4.84 19.98 -14.51
CA ILE A 30 -5.48 20.93 -13.59
C ILE A 30 -5.11 22.37 -13.97
N GLU A 31 -3.82 22.65 -14.14
CA GLU A 31 -3.36 24.01 -14.47
C GLU A 31 -3.87 24.47 -15.85
N ALA A 32 -3.85 23.58 -16.85
CA ALA A 32 -4.41 23.89 -18.16
C ALA A 32 -5.92 24.17 -18.07
N ASP A 33 -6.67 23.45 -17.23
CA ASP A 33 -8.09 23.70 -17.03
C ASP A 33 -8.36 25.07 -16.38
N LYS A 34 -7.53 25.49 -15.42
CA LYS A 34 -7.62 26.82 -14.78
C LYS A 34 -7.46 27.95 -15.82
N THR A 35 -6.66 27.74 -16.86
CA THR A 35 -6.44 28.74 -17.92
C THR A 35 -7.56 28.81 -18.98
N ARG A 36 -8.49 27.84 -18.98
CA ARG A 36 -9.61 27.83 -19.94
C ARG A 36 -10.67 28.91 -19.60
N PRO A 37 -11.37 29.43 -20.63
CA PRO A 37 -12.59 30.22 -20.43
C PRO A 37 -13.59 29.48 -19.55
N GLU A 38 -14.42 30.20 -18.81
CA GLU A 38 -15.33 29.62 -17.83
C GLU A 38 -16.32 28.64 -18.47
N GLU A 39 -16.81 28.97 -19.66
CA GLU A 39 -17.71 28.15 -20.48
C GLU A 39 -17.11 26.81 -20.96
N GLU A 40 -15.78 26.69 -21.05
CA GLU A 40 -15.09 25.47 -21.50
C GLU A 40 -14.36 24.73 -20.37
N ARG A 41 -14.39 25.30 -19.16
CA ARG A 41 -13.67 24.77 -18.00
C ARG A 41 -14.36 23.51 -17.49
N LYS A 42 -13.58 22.45 -17.28
CA LYS A 42 -14.07 21.20 -16.68
C LYS A 42 -14.32 21.34 -15.18
N GLY A 43 -13.60 22.26 -14.54
CA GLY A 43 -13.79 22.63 -13.14
C GLY A 43 -13.05 21.69 -12.19
N TYR A 44 -11.86 21.23 -12.57
CA TYR A 44 -11.10 20.32 -11.71
C TYR A 44 -10.82 20.94 -10.34
N ILE A 45 -11.02 20.13 -9.30
CA ILE A 45 -10.60 20.45 -7.94
C ILE A 45 -9.07 20.43 -7.93
N ASP A 46 -8.44 21.40 -7.26
CA ASP A 46 -6.98 21.49 -7.11
C ASP A 46 -6.44 20.46 -6.10
N HIS A 47 -6.74 19.19 -6.36
CA HIS A 47 -6.37 18.05 -5.55
C HIS A 47 -6.28 16.83 -6.45
N ILE A 48 -5.15 16.13 -6.37
CA ILE A 48 -4.93 14.85 -7.05
C ILE A 48 -5.10 13.76 -6.01
N TYR A 49 -6.25 13.09 -6.02
CA TYR A 49 -6.51 12.00 -5.09
C TYR A 49 -5.61 10.81 -5.43
N GLY A 50 -4.88 10.31 -4.45
CA GLY A 50 -3.82 9.31 -4.57
C GLY A 50 -2.39 9.90 -4.59
N GLU A 51 -2.23 11.22 -4.60
CA GLU A 51 -0.89 11.83 -4.54
C GLU A 51 -0.24 11.60 -3.17
N LYS A 52 -1.00 11.75 -2.08
CA LYS A 52 -0.50 11.69 -0.71
C LYS A 52 -1.25 10.69 0.18
N GLU A 53 -2.48 10.35 -0.21
CA GLU A 53 -3.37 9.43 0.47
C GLU A 53 -2.63 8.11 0.72
N VAL A 54 -2.68 7.63 1.97
CA VAL A 54 -2.05 6.39 2.42
C VAL A 54 -0.57 6.24 2.02
N GLY A 55 0.17 7.36 2.05
CA GLY A 55 1.59 7.39 1.68
C GLY A 55 1.84 7.52 0.17
N GLY A 56 0.80 7.80 -0.61
CA GLY A 56 0.82 7.87 -2.06
C GLY A 56 0.32 6.57 -2.70
N ALA A 57 -0.74 6.70 -3.49
CA ALA A 57 -1.32 5.60 -4.24
C ALA A 57 -0.72 5.47 -5.65
N LEU A 58 -0.93 4.30 -6.26
CA LEU A 58 -0.60 4.03 -7.67
C LEU A 58 -1.69 4.49 -8.64
N GLN A 59 -2.89 4.75 -8.12
CA GLN A 59 -4.03 5.20 -8.89
C GLN A 59 -4.32 6.65 -8.51
N LEU A 60 -4.37 7.52 -9.52
CA LEU A 60 -4.53 8.95 -9.37
C LEU A 60 -5.86 9.37 -10.00
N TYR A 61 -6.63 10.21 -9.30
CA TYR A 61 -7.90 10.71 -9.81
C TYR A 61 -7.93 12.22 -9.87
N LEU A 62 -8.51 12.72 -10.97
CA LEU A 62 -8.89 14.10 -11.16
C LEU A 62 -10.42 14.17 -11.25
N SER A 63 -11.02 15.13 -10.57
CA SER A 63 -12.46 15.29 -10.57
C SER A 63 -12.85 16.75 -10.40
N HIS A 64 -14.00 17.11 -10.98
CA HIS A 64 -14.68 18.38 -10.70
C HIS A 64 -15.73 18.22 -9.59
N VAL A 65 -16.11 16.98 -9.26
CA VAL A 65 -17.00 16.63 -8.17
C VAL A 65 -16.16 16.27 -6.93
N PRO A 66 -16.54 16.73 -5.73
CA PRO A 66 -15.89 16.32 -4.49
C PRO A 66 -15.75 14.80 -4.38
N PHE A 67 -14.58 14.33 -3.97
CA PHE A 67 -14.22 12.91 -4.00
C PHE A 67 -15.11 12.05 -3.10
N GLU A 68 -15.62 12.61 -2.02
CA GLU A 68 -16.56 11.97 -1.09
C GLU A 68 -17.89 11.63 -1.77
N LYS A 69 -18.36 12.49 -2.69
CA LYS A 69 -19.58 12.24 -3.46
C LYS A 69 -19.41 11.15 -4.51
N MET A 70 -18.17 10.87 -4.92
CA MET A 70 -17.84 9.73 -5.78
C MET A 70 -17.69 8.42 -4.99
N GLY A 71 -17.86 8.45 -3.67
CA GLY A 71 -17.67 7.29 -2.80
C GLY A 71 -16.21 6.99 -2.45
N LEU A 72 -15.28 7.92 -2.75
CA LEU A 72 -13.90 7.78 -2.31
C LEU A 72 -13.77 8.19 -0.83
N PRO A 73 -13.10 7.39 0.00
CA PRO A 73 -12.92 7.71 1.41
C PRO A 73 -11.94 8.87 1.58
N THR A 74 -12.12 9.65 2.64
CA THR A 74 -11.11 10.61 3.11
C THR A 74 -10.01 9.83 3.82
N LEU A 75 -8.78 9.89 3.29
CA LEU A 75 -7.63 9.15 3.81
C LEU A 75 -6.55 10.12 4.30
N GLY A 76 -5.85 9.73 5.36
CA GLY A 76 -4.67 10.46 5.83
C GLY A 76 -3.44 10.21 4.95
N GLU A 77 -2.36 10.96 5.19
CA GLU A 77 -1.10 10.80 4.44
C GLU A 77 -0.21 9.66 4.96
N THR A 78 -0.55 9.06 6.10
CA THR A 78 0.26 8.00 6.72
C THR A 78 0.14 6.69 5.93
N PRO A 79 1.25 6.06 5.52
CA PRO A 79 1.22 4.77 4.84
C PRO A 79 0.57 3.68 5.69
N LEU A 80 -0.30 2.86 5.10
CA LEU A 80 -0.91 1.74 5.84
C LEU A 80 0.10 0.78 6.50
N PRO A 81 1.25 0.45 5.88
CA PRO A 81 2.24 -0.44 6.50
C PRO A 81 2.81 0.09 7.83
N THR A 82 2.82 1.40 8.08
CA THR A 82 3.32 1.93 9.36
C THR A 82 2.44 1.52 10.54
N LEU A 83 1.17 1.17 10.29
CA LEU A 83 0.25 0.69 11.33
C LEU A 83 0.55 -0.75 11.77
N THR A 84 1.15 -1.56 10.89
CA THR A 84 1.43 -2.98 11.15
C THR A 84 2.92 -3.27 11.35
N ASP A 85 3.77 -2.25 11.28
CA ASP A 85 5.23 -2.39 11.25
C ASP A 85 5.78 -3.10 12.50
N VAL A 86 5.25 -2.75 13.68
CA VAL A 86 5.63 -3.39 14.95
C VAL A 86 5.32 -4.88 14.93
N MET A 87 4.16 -5.27 14.40
CA MET A 87 3.78 -6.68 14.31
C MET A 87 4.62 -7.41 13.27
N ASN A 88 4.84 -6.79 12.10
CA ASN A 88 5.66 -7.36 11.03
C ASN A 88 7.10 -7.65 11.49
N TRP A 89 7.69 -6.74 12.26
CA TRP A 89 9.06 -6.91 12.78
C TRP A 89 9.15 -7.87 13.97
N SER A 90 8.07 -8.01 14.76
CA SER A 90 8.05 -8.90 15.92
C SER A 90 7.87 -10.38 15.54
N VAL A 91 7.11 -10.68 14.48
CA VAL A 91 6.76 -12.06 14.10
C VAL A 91 7.99 -12.95 13.84
N PRO A 92 9.02 -12.54 13.07
CA PRO A 92 10.21 -13.35 12.88
C PRO A 92 10.93 -13.68 14.20
N GLY A 93 11.01 -12.72 15.12
CA GLY A 93 11.63 -12.91 16.42
C GLY A 93 10.89 -13.92 17.29
N ILE A 94 9.55 -13.85 17.31
CA ILE A 94 8.71 -14.81 18.03
C ILE A 94 8.86 -16.22 17.45
N ILE A 95 8.84 -16.36 16.12
CA ILE A 95 9.00 -17.66 15.45
C ILE A 95 10.36 -18.29 15.79
N LEU A 96 11.44 -17.51 15.72
CA LEU A 96 12.78 -17.99 16.08
C LEU A 96 12.89 -18.33 17.57
N GLY A 97 12.28 -17.52 18.44
CA GLY A 97 12.27 -17.77 19.89
C GLY A 97 11.54 -19.08 20.24
N VAL A 98 10.32 -19.26 19.73
CA VAL A 98 9.53 -20.48 19.96
C VAL A 98 10.20 -21.70 19.32
N GLY A 99 10.68 -21.57 18.08
CA GLY A 99 11.41 -22.64 17.38
C GLY A 99 12.70 -23.03 18.10
N GLY A 100 13.45 -22.06 18.60
CA GLY A 100 14.65 -22.28 19.41
C GLY A 100 14.33 -22.99 20.73
N LEU A 101 13.26 -22.59 21.43
CA LEU A 101 12.83 -23.23 22.67
C LEU A 101 12.36 -24.69 22.45
N MET A 102 11.58 -24.94 21.39
CA MET A 102 11.19 -26.30 21.01
C MET A 102 12.40 -27.17 20.65
N THR A 103 13.34 -26.61 19.89
CA THR A 103 14.59 -27.32 19.54
C THR A 103 15.41 -27.62 20.79
N GLY A 104 15.58 -26.65 21.68
CA GLY A 104 16.33 -26.82 22.93
C GLY A 104 15.74 -27.91 23.83
N THR A 105 14.43 -27.88 24.06
CA THR A 105 13.74 -28.91 24.88
C THR A 105 13.80 -30.30 24.25
N TYR A 106 13.72 -30.40 22.93
CA TYR A 106 13.90 -31.66 22.22
C TYR A 106 15.29 -32.27 22.48
N PHE A 107 16.36 -31.48 22.41
CA PHE A 107 17.72 -31.97 22.67
C PHE A 107 17.92 -32.38 24.13
N VAL A 108 17.41 -31.62 25.11
CA VAL A 108 17.49 -31.98 26.54
C VAL A 108 16.79 -33.30 26.82
N ARG A 109 15.59 -33.49 26.26
CA ARG A 109 14.82 -34.74 26.42
C ARG A 109 15.51 -35.92 25.74
N LYS A 110 16.06 -35.72 24.53
CA LYS A 110 16.83 -36.73 23.81
C LYS A 110 18.08 -37.18 24.58
N ASP A 111 18.76 -36.26 25.27
CA ASP A 111 19.95 -36.57 26.08
C ASP A 111 19.58 -37.32 27.38
N SER A 112 18.49 -36.91 28.02
CA SER A 112 17.92 -37.61 29.18
C SER A 112 17.46 -39.03 28.83
N ASP A 113 16.88 -39.22 27.64
CA ASP A 113 16.47 -40.55 27.14
C ASP A 113 17.68 -41.42 26.74
N ALA A 114 18.84 -40.81 26.43
CA ALA A 114 20.09 -41.53 26.10
C ALA A 114 20.89 -41.95 27.36
N HIS A 115 20.66 -41.29 28.49
CA HIS A 115 21.23 -41.62 29.79
C HIS A 115 20.13 -41.96 30.82
N PRO A 116 19.46 -43.14 30.71
CA PRO A 116 18.55 -43.58 31.74
C PRO A 116 19.36 -43.80 33.03
N GLU A 117 19.15 -42.91 34.00
CA GLU A 117 19.76 -42.93 35.32
C GLU A 117 19.73 -44.34 35.91
N GLN A 118 20.91 -44.82 36.31
CA GLN A 118 21.14 -45.98 37.14
C GLN A 118 20.43 -45.79 38.50
N LYS A 119 19.12 -46.06 38.54
CA LYS A 119 18.36 -46.19 39.80
C LYS A 119 18.50 -47.61 40.34
N GLU A 120 19.67 -47.93 40.89
CA GLU A 120 19.83 -49.04 41.85
C GLU A 120 20.90 -48.68 42.89
N ALA A 121 20.45 -48.44 44.13
CA ALA A 121 21.05 -48.90 45.39
C ALA A 121 20.31 -48.26 46.59
#